data_AF-A0A126Z4M9-F1
#
_entry.id   AF-A0A126Z4M9-F1
#
_cell.length_a   1.000
_cell.length_b   1.000
_cell.length_c   1.000
_cell.angle_alpha   90.00
_cell.angle_beta   90.00
_cell.angle_gamma   90.00
#
_symmetry.space_group_name_H-M   'P 1'
#
loop_
_entity.id
_entity.type
_entity.pdbx_description
1 polymer ?
#
loop_
_entity_poly.entity_id
_entity_poly.type
_entity_poly.pdbx_seq_one_letter_code
_entity_poly.pdbx_strand_id
1 'polypeptide(L)'
;MVVTVVGYAAVLLISTGRRPSRATLVTGVAALAVAGIVTSLLPSSLSTVLQDANTGAGISTGVNPAINLGDDLRRGTSVDVLSYTSSSSAGEYLKLVDLVDFSGRRWSPAQVSLKAADTVTKLPPAPGISKSTRRSTESTKVSVSLLRSPYLPIPVPATKVVGVDQKWKYVDASGVTVRSTSESTPGLHYTVTSRPVNPTRAQIVKSLGDTPADLSAYTNVKGVPADIGTLAKKVTQGAANPFDAAVDLQDYFRDGDFTYSTTTPVREGYDGTGLDAIEVFLKRKSGYCVHFASAMAVMARTLGIPSRIAVGFLPGTQDPRTGAWTVTSDDLHTWPELYFQGLGWVPFEPTVGQGTTAAYLQQNGATASASPSASASPSTSDTPVPTATAAPSQLAVPTTSAAATSSAQAAGTSSTNSLPLGVAGLVVLILLALTPWWLRTSRRRRRLGSGPPDAALDSWREVVDSARDLGISADPGETPQVLAERFRALVAGSQDAEEAVDALLAAVQMERFGDSPAAASVHDAARVVLGGLRSHSSPAARARATLAPRSLFVEPRARPAQ
;
A
#
# COMPACT_ATOMS: atom_id res chain seq x y z
N MET A 1 -0.74 -28.22 -15.87
CA MET A 1 -1.80 -27.30 -16.31
C MET A 1 -3.08 -28.00 -16.73
N VAL A 2 -3.06 -28.95 -17.69
CA VAL A 2 -4.28 -29.61 -18.20
C VAL A 2 -5.07 -30.33 -17.10
N VAL A 3 -4.40 -31.03 -16.18
CA VAL A 3 -5.05 -31.75 -15.06
C VAL A 3 -5.72 -30.79 -14.06
N THR A 4 -5.08 -29.64 -13.78
CA THR A 4 -5.59 -28.62 -12.86
C THR A 4 -6.82 -27.90 -13.42
N VAL A 5 -6.82 -27.67 -14.73
CA VAL A 5 -7.93 -27.06 -15.48
C VAL A 5 -9.14 -27.99 -15.56
N VAL A 6 -8.91 -29.28 -15.82
CA VAL A 6 -9.97 -30.30 -15.81
C VAL A 6 -10.56 -30.46 -14.41
N GLY A 7 -9.71 -30.40 -13.36
CA GLY A 7 -10.15 -30.40 -11.97
C GLY A 7 -11.03 -29.19 -11.62
N TYR A 8 -10.62 -27.98 -12.02
CA TYR A 8 -11.38 -26.76 -11.73
C TYR A 8 -12.71 -26.69 -12.49
N ALA A 9 -12.73 -27.15 -13.75
CA ALA A 9 -13.96 -27.26 -14.54
C ALA A 9 -14.94 -28.30 -13.94
N ALA A 10 -14.42 -29.42 -13.44
CA ALA A 10 -15.23 -30.43 -12.75
C ALA A 10 -15.83 -29.89 -11.43
N VAL A 11 -15.06 -29.11 -10.66
CA VAL A 11 -15.53 -28.47 -9.42
C VAL A 11 -16.63 -27.43 -9.70
N LEU A 12 -16.49 -26.63 -10.77
CA LEU A 12 -17.52 -25.67 -11.21
C LEU A 12 -18.80 -26.34 -11.73
N LEU A 13 -18.67 -27.49 -12.39
CA LEU A 13 -19.80 -28.30 -12.86
C LEU A 13 -20.60 -28.91 -11.70
N ILE A 14 -19.90 -29.30 -10.62
CA ILE A 14 -20.51 -29.88 -9.43
C ILE A 14 -21.14 -28.79 -8.54
N SER A 15 -20.55 -27.59 -8.47
CA SER A 15 -21.02 -26.53 -7.56
C SER A 15 -22.21 -25.71 -8.08
N THR A 16 -22.48 -25.70 -9.38
CA THR A 16 -23.50 -24.81 -9.98
C THR A 16 -24.79 -25.51 -10.44
N GLY A 17 -24.84 -26.86 -10.42
CA GLY A 17 -26.04 -27.66 -10.69
C GLY A 17 -26.68 -27.50 -12.08
N ARG A 18 -26.08 -26.72 -13.00
CA ARG A 18 -26.59 -26.46 -14.35
C ARG A 18 -25.55 -26.90 -15.39
N ARG A 19 -26.00 -27.68 -16.37
CA ARG A 19 -25.14 -28.09 -17.51
C ARG A 19 -24.77 -26.83 -18.32
N PRO A 20 -23.48 -26.47 -18.43
CA PRO A 20 -23.06 -25.32 -19.23
C PRO A 20 -23.38 -25.58 -20.70
N SER A 21 -23.84 -24.55 -21.40
CA SER A 21 -24.06 -24.64 -22.85
C SER A 21 -22.74 -24.95 -23.56
N ARG A 22 -22.80 -25.66 -24.70
CA ARG A 22 -21.62 -25.99 -25.52
C ARG A 22 -20.77 -24.74 -25.85
N ALA A 23 -21.42 -23.58 -25.98
CA ALA A 23 -20.75 -22.30 -26.23
C ALA A 23 -19.84 -21.87 -25.07
N THR A 24 -20.29 -22.01 -23.81
CA THR A 24 -19.55 -21.61 -22.60
C THR A 24 -18.27 -22.43 -22.42
N LEU A 25 -18.36 -23.73 -22.72
CA LEU A 25 -17.25 -24.68 -22.64
C LEU A 25 -16.18 -24.38 -23.72
N VAL A 26 -16.62 -24.07 -24.94
CA VAL A 26 -15.73 -23.69 -26.05
C VAL A 26 -15.02 -22.36 -25.78
N THR A 27 -15.72 -21.35 -25.24
CA THR A 27 -15.08 -20.07 -24.87
C THR A 27 -14.06 -20.19 -23.74
N GLY A 28 -14.32 -21.06 -22.75
CA GLY A 28 -13.38 -21.29 -21.65
C GLY A 28 -12.09 -21.96 -22.12
N VAL A 29 -12.20 -22.96 -22.99
CA VAL A 29 -11.05 -23.67 -23.56
C VAL A 29 -10.25 -22.76 -24.50
N ALA A 30 -10.93 -21.93 -25.31
CA ALA A 30 -10.27 -20.98 -26.20
C ALA A 30 -9.49 -19.90 -25.43
N ALA A 31 -10.05 -19.36 -24.34
CA ALA A 31 -9.38 -18.36 -23.50
C ALA A 31 -8.10 -18.92 -22.84
N LEU A 32 -8.14 -20.18 -22.40
CA LEU A 32 -7.00 -20.86 -21.78
C LEU A 32 -5.91 -21.22 -22.81
N ALA A 33 -6.30 -21.62 -24.02
CA ALA A 33 -5.35 -21.87 -25.11
C ALA A 33 -4.62 -20.58 -25.51
N VAL A 34 -5.33 -19.46 -25.56
CA VAL A 34 -4.75 -18.14 -25.89
C VAL A 34 -3.81 -17.67 -24.79
N ALA A 35 -4.18 -17.84 -23.52
CA ALA A 35 -3.29 -17.53 -22.40
C ALA A 35 -1.99 -18.36 -22.43
N GLY A 36 -2.09 -19.66 -22.76
CA GLY A 36 -0.92 -20.53 -22.91
C GLY A 36 -0.01 -20.11 -24.07
N ILE A 37 -0.59 -19.78 -25.23
CA ILE A 37 0.16 -19.35 -26.42
C ILE A 37 0.86 -18.00 -26.19
N VAL A 38 0.16 -17.02 -25.62
CA VAL A 38 0.73 -15.71 -25.28
C VAL A 38 1.89 -15.86 -24.29
N THR A 39 1.75 -16.74 -23.28
CA THR A 39 2.83 -16.98 -22.30
C THR A 39 4.06 -17.64 -22.93
N SER A 40 3.86 -18.51 -23.95
CA SER A 40 4.97 -19.21 -24.62
C SER A 40 5.78 -18.36 -25.61
N LEU A 41 5.20 -17.23 -26.06
CA LEU A 41 5.80 -16.34 -27.07
C LEU A 41 6.51 -15.13 -26.47
N LEU A 42 6.42 -14.91 -25.16
CA LEU A 42 7.12 -13.83 -24.49
C LEU A 42 8.58 -14.22 -24.22
N PRO A 43 9.55 -13.30 -24.41
CA PRO A 43 10.92 -13.51 -23.96
C PRO A 43 10.92 -13.86 -22.48
N SER A 44 11.73 -14.85 -22.08
CA SER A 44 11.78 -15.35 -20.70
C SER A 44 12.06 -14.25 -19.66
N SER A 45 12.75 -13.18 -20.05
CA SER A 45 12.98 -11.97 -19.25
C SER A 45 11.73 -11.13 -19.01
N LEU A 46 10.79 -11.10 -19.96
CA LEU A 46 9.53 -10.38 -19.83
C LEU A 46 8.49 -11.18 -19.04
N SER A 47 8.53 -12.51 -19.10
CA SER A 47 7.65 -13.38 -18.30
C SER A 47 7.94 -13.32 -16.80
N THR A 48 9.19 -13.13 -16.37
CA THR A 48 9.53 -12.92 -14.95
C THR A 48 9.01 -11.57 -14.46
N VAL A 49 9.23 -10.51 -15.25
CA VAL A 49 8.74 -9.15 -14.93
C VAL A 49 7.21 -9.07 -14.94
N LEU A 50 6.54 -9.80 -15.84
CA LEU A 50 5.07 -9.83 -15.92
C LEU A 50 4.43 -10.77 -14.88
N GLN A 51 5.12 -11.84 -14.43
CA GLN A 51 4.64 -12.65 -13.30
C GLN A 51 4.74 -11.87 -11.98
N ASP A 52 5.77 -11.06 -11.79
CA ASP A 52 5.92 -10.17 -10.64
C ASP A 52 4.95 -8.97 -10.68
N ALA A 53 4.64 -8.46 -11.87
CA ALA A 53 3.70 -7.35 -12.04
C ALA A 53 2.22 -7.75 -11.91
N ASN A 54 1.86 -9.00 -12.21
CA ASN A 54 0.45 -9.43 -12.37
C ASN A 54 -0.15 -10.15 -11.13
N THR A 55 0.60 -10.30 -10.04
CA THR A 55 0.11 -10.95 -8.80
C THR A 55 -0.51 -9.98 -7.79
N GLY A 56 -0.40 -8.67 -8.00
CA GLY A 56 -0.74 -7.72 -6.93
C GLY A 56 0.12 -7.89 -5.67
N ALA A 57 1.26 -8.61 -5.77
CA ALA A 57 2.07 -9.00 -4.62
C ALA A 57 2.91 -7.84 -4.03
N GLY A 58 3.21 -6.78 -4.80
CA GLY A 58 4.02 -5.65 -4.32
C GLY A 58 3.30 -4.66 -3.39
N ILE A 59 4.06 -3.84 -2.65
CA ILE A 59 3.53 -2.76 -1.80
C ILE A 59 3.30 -1.49 -2.61
N SER A 60 2.20 -0.78 -2.34
CA SER A 60 1.99 0.57 -2.86
C SER A 60 1.69 1.57 -1.75
N THR A 61 2.59 2.52 -1.58
CA THR A 61 2.62 3.47 -0.46
C THR A 61 1.83 4.76 -0.72
N GLY A 62 1.38 5.00 -1.96
CA GLY A 62 0.62 6.19 -2.32
C GLY A 62 1.32 7.51 -1.95
N VAL A 63 0.55 8.59 -1.79
CA VAL A 63 1.08 9.92 -1.41
C VAL A 63 1.23 10.07 0.11
N ASN A 64 0.59 9.21 0.91
CA ASN A 64 0.79 9.14 2.35
C ASN A 64 0.91 7.65 2.78
N PRO A 65 2.13 7.14 2.96
CA PRO A 65 2.35 5.73 3.31
C PRO A 65 1.78 5.34 4.68
N ALA A 66 1.55 6.29 5.59
CA ALA A 66 0.99 5.95 6.90
C ALA A 66 -0.47 5.51 6.86
N ILE A 67 -1.22 5.78 5.78
CA ILE A 67 -2.63 5.41 5.66
C ILE A 67 -2.79 3.89 5.49
N ASN A 68 -1.95 3.26 4.65
CA ASN A 68 -2.06 1.84 4.33
C ASN A 68 -1.12 0.97 5.16
N LEU A 69 -0.27 1.57 6.01
CA LEU A 69 0.75 0.86 6.78
C LEU A 69 0.18 -0.31 7.58
N GLY A 70 -0.94 -0.11 8.28
CA GLY A 70 -1.56 -1.17 9.07
C GLY A 70 -2.01 -2.36 8.20
N ASP A 71 -2.61 -2.08 7.04
CA ASP A 71 -3.07 -3.11 6.11
C ASP A 71 -1.90 -3.86 5.48
N ASP A 72 -0.82 -3.14 5.12
CA ASP A 72 0.39 -3.72 4.57
C ASP A 72 1.07 -4.66 5.58
N LEU A 73 1.15 -4.27 6.86
CA LEU A 73 1.69 -5.10 7.94
C LEU A 73 0.82 -6.32 8.30
N ARG A 74 -0.48 -6.30 7.96
CA ARG A 74 -1.43 -7.40 8.24
C ARG A 74 -1.64 -8.34 7.06
N ARG A 75 -0.96 -8.12 5.93
CA ARG A 75 -1.12 -8.89 4.68
C ARG A 75 -0.89 -10.40 4.85
N GLY A 76 -0.15 -10.80 5.87
CA GLY A 76 0.07 -12.20 6.26
C GLY A 76 1.13 -12.95 5.44
N THR A 77 1.39 -12.56 4.20
CA THR A 77 2.54 -13.06 3.40
C THR A 77 3.54 -11.95 3.16
N SER A 78 4.77 -12.16 3.64
CA SER A 78 5.90 -11.26 3.46
C SER A 78 6.35 -11.20 2.00
N VAL A 79 6.68 -10.01 1.51
CA VAL A 79 7.13 -9.80 0.13
C VAL A 79 8.40 -8.96 0.09
N ASP A 80 9.43 -9.44 -0.61
CA ASP A 80 10.68 -8.73 -0.84
C ASP A 80 10.43 -7.46 -1.69
N VAL A 81 10.61 -6.29 -1.10
CA VAL A 81 10.32 -5.01 -1.76
C VAL A 81 11.55 -4.34 -2.36
N LEU A 82 12.71 -4.51 -1.73
CA LEU A 82 14.00 -4.01 -2.20
C LEU A 82 15.14 -4.78 -1.54
N SER A 83 16.34 -4.62 -2.10
CA SER A 83 17.58 -5.04 -1.47
C SER A 83 18.62 -3.92 -1.53
N TYR A 84 19.59 -3.94 -0.62
CA TYR A 84 20.68 -2.97 -0.64
C TYR A 84 22.01 -3.52 -0.11
N THR A 85 23.09 -2.83 -0.45
CA THR A 85 24.40 -2.99 0.21
C THR A 85 24.82 -1.64 0.77
N SER A 86 25.39 -1.61 1.98
CA SER A 86 25.91 -0.40 2.61
C SER A 86 27.41 -0.56 2.88
N SER A 87 28.14 0.56 2.86
CA SER A 87 29.50 0.60 3.43
C SER A 87 29.50 0.54 4.96
N SER A 88 28.35 0.80 5.60
CA SER A 88 28.15 0.57 7.02
C SER A 88 27.95 -0.93 7.28
N SER A 89 28.57 -1.45 8.34
CA SER A 89 28.30 -2.79 8.83
C SER A 89 26.98 -2.88 9.59
N ALA A 90 26.46 -1.74 10.06
CA ALA A 90 25.12 -1.65 10.62
C ALA A 90 24.13 -1.45 9.47
N GLY A 91 23.01 -2.15 9.50
CA GLY A 91 21.94 -1.95 8.53
C GLY A 91 21.32 -0.55 8.65
N GLU A 92 20.69 -0.09 7.57
CA GLU A 92 20.21 1.29 7.41
C GLU A 92 18.69 1.39 7.52
N TYR A 93 18.19 2.39 8.24
CA TYR A 93 16.79 2.79 8.10
C TYR A 93 16.61 3.52 6.76
N LEU A 94 15.67 3.05 5.94
CA LEU A 94 15.42 3.61 4.62
C LEU A 94 14.14 4.45 4.65
N LYS A 95 14.29 5.77 4.78
CA LYS A 95 13.17 6.71 4.84
C LYS A 95 12.53 6.89 3.46
N LEU A 96 11.19 6.88 3.43
CA LEU A 96 10.42 7.30 2.26
C LEU A 96 9.98 8.76 2.38
N VAL A 97 9.39 9.12 3.52
CA VAL A 97 8.78 10.44 3.70
C VAL A 97 8.72 10.84 5.17
N ASP A 98 8.81 12.14 5.43
CA ASP A 98 8.45 12.74 6.70
C ASP A 98 7.01 13.28 6.70
N LEU A 99 6.31 13.00 7.79
CA LEU A 99 5.00 13.54 8.10
C LEU A 99 5.18 14.64 9.16
N VAL A 100 4.83 15.86 8.79
CA VAL A 100 5.12 17.08 9.56
C VAL A 100 3.84 17.74 10.05
N ASP A 101 2.85 17.80 9.16
CA ASP A 101 1.60 18.49 9.40
C ASP A 101 0.75 17.67 10.36
N PHE A 102 0.60 18.19 11.58
CA PHE A 102 -0.25 17.62 12.61
C PHE A 102 -1.28 18.66 13.02
N SER A 103 -2.52 18.46 12.56
CA SER A 103 -3.68 19.29 12.90
C SER A 103 -4.56 18.66 13.99
N GLY A 104 -4.02 17.67 14.71
CA GLY A 104 -4.74 16.88 15.71
C GLY A 104 -5.57 15.73 15.13
N ARG A 105 -5.92 15.73 13.83
CA ARG A 105 -6.75 14.67 13.23
C ARG A 105 -5.95 13.56 12.53
N ARG A 106 -4.76 13.87 12.00
CA ARG A 106 -3.83 12.92 11.35
C ARG A 106 -2.50 13.60 11.06
N TRP A 107 -1.46 12.80 10.91
CA TRP A 107 -0.20 13.23 10.31
C TRP A 107 -0.26 13.17 8.78
N SER A 108 0.29 14.18 8.13
CA SER A 108 0.44 14.20 6.67
C SER A 108 1.80 14.76 6.24
N PRO A 109 2.29 14.38 5.04
CA PRO A 109 3.45 15.03 4.45
C PRO A 109 3.15 16.52 4.25
N ALA A 110 4.18 17.36 4.38
CA ALA A 110 4.07 18.76 4.05
C ALA A 110 3.65 18.96 2.59
N GLN A 111 2.70 19.86 2.32
CA GLN A 111 2.32 20.20 0.95
C GLN A 111 3.34 21.13 0.30
N VAL A 112 4.40 20.54 -0.25
CA VAL A 112 5.45 21.30 -0.96
C VAL A 112 5.41 21.02 -2.46
N SER A 113 5.46 22.09 -3.26
CA SER A 113 5.59 21.98 -4.72
C SER A 113 7.03 21.68 -5.10
N LEU A 114 7.23 20.67 -5.96
CA LEU A 114 8.54 20.34 -6.51
C LEU A 114 9.01 21.46 -7.45
N LYS A 115 10.22 22.00 -7.24
CA LYS A 115 10.78 23.02 -8.13
C LYS A 115 11.64 22.38 -9.21
N ALA A 116 11.69 23.01 -10.38
CA ALA A 116 12.51 22.52 -11.50
C ALA A 116 14.00 22.47 -11.14
N ALA A 117 14.49 23.41 -10.33
CA ALA A 117 15.89 23.49 -9.89
C ALA A 117 16.28 22.46 -8.81
N ASP A 118 15.31 21.84 -8.14
CA ASP A 118 15.58 20.84 -7.11
C ASP A 118 16.07 19.55 -7.78
N THR A 119 17.27 19.11 -7.44
CA THR A 119 17.92 17.91 -7.99
C THR A 119 18.48 17.03 -6.89
N VAL A 120 18.56 15.73 -7.14
CA VAL A 120 19.03 14.76 -6.14
C VAL A 120 20.53 14.49 -6.21
N THR A 121 21.22 15.01 -7.22
CA THR A 121 22.68 14.87 -7.38
C THR A 121 23.48 15.73 -6.40
N LYS A 122 22.83 16.73 -5.79
CA LYS A 122 23.35 17.53 -4.68
C LYS A 122 22.18 17.97 -3.79
N LEU A 123 21.99 17.25 -2.68
CA LEU A 123 20.95 17.61 -1.72
C LEU A 123 21.41 18.76 -0.81
N PRO A 124 20.47 19.58 -0.31
CA PRO A 124 20.79 20.61 0.68
C PRO A 124 21.36 19.98 1.96
N PRO A 125 22.24 20.67 2.69
CA PRO A 125 22.75 20.17 3.95
C PRO A 125 21.61 20.07 4.97
N ALA A 126 21.58 18.97 5.72
CA ALA A 126 20.62 18.81 6.80
C ALA A 126 20.73 19.95 7.84
N PRO A 127 19.61 20.59 8.20
CA PRO A 127 19.61 21.76 9.06
C PRO A 127 20.00 21.40 10.49
N GLY A 128 20.55 22.37 11.21
CA GLY A 128 20.84 22.23 12.64
C GLY A 128 22.09 21.44 12.99
N ILE A 129 22.79 20.83 12.04
CA ILE A 129 23.99 20.04 12.36
C ILE A 129 25.21 20.95 12.52
N SER A 130 25.86 20.91 13.69
CA SER A 130 27.10 21.64 13.95
C SER A 130 28.27 21.05 13.17
N LYS A 131 29.22 21.91 12.76
CA LYS A 131 30.48 21.49 12.14
C LYS A 131 31.32 20.57 13.04
N SER A 132 31.16 20.68 14.35
CA SER A 132 31.88 19.84 15.32
C SER A 132 31.26 18.46 15.54
N THR A 133 30.04 18.22 15.04
CA THR A 133 29.33 16.95 15.23
C THR A 133 29.96 15.87 14.35
N ARG A 134 30.33 14.75 14.95
CA ARG A 134 31.01 13.65 14.26
C ARG A 134 30.06 12.98 13.27
N ARG A 135 30.53 12.80 12.03
CA ARG A 135 29.78 12.19 10.92
C ARG A 135 30.69 11.34 10.05
N SER A 136 30.30 10.12 9.77
CA SER A 136 30.86 9.26 8.72
C SER A 136 30.23 9.60 7.37
N THR A 137 30.90 9.24 6.28
CA THR A 137 30.26 9.18 4.96
C THR A 137 29.99 7.72 4.65
N GLU A 138 28.76 7.44 4.27
CA GLU A 138 28.29 6.10 3.94
C GLU A 138 27.71 6.08 2.53
N SER A 139 27.87 4.94 1.86
CA SER A 139 27.40 4.71 0.52
C SER A 139 26.49 3.49 0.51
N THR A 140 25.23 3.69 0.11
CA THR A 140 24.21 2.65 0.08
C THR A 140 23.72 2.45 -1.34
N LYS A 141 23.92 1.26 -1.90
CA LYS A 141 23.42 0.88 -3.22
C LYS A 141 22.10 0.14 -3.07
N VAL A 142 21.03 0.67 -3.63
CA VAL A 142 19.66 0.16 -3.47
C VAL A 142 19.16 -0.37 -4.82
N SER A 143 18.50 -1.53 -4.79
CA SER A 143 17.80 -2.13 -5.92
C SER A 143 16.36 -2.40 -5.52
N VAL A 144 15.40 -1.80 -6.23
CA VAL A 144 13.98 -1.92 -5.89
C VAL A 144 13.29 -2.94 -6.79
N SER A 145 12.64 -3.92 -6.19
CA SER A 145 11.89 -4.99 -6.89
C SER A 145 10.40 -4.66 -6.95
N LEU A 146 9.71 -4.75 -5.80
CA LEU A 146 8.24 -4.77 -5.72
C LEU A 146 7.62 -3.59 -4.96
N LEU A 147 8.42 -2.58 -4.61
CA LEU A 147 7.91 -1.33 -4.05
C LEU A 147 7.40 -0.40 -5.17
N ARG A 148 6.10 -0.06 -5.16
CA ARG A 148 5.49 0.98 -5.99
C ARG A 148 5.23 2.24 -5.17
N SER A 149 6.21 3.14 -5.15
CA SER A 149 6.18 4.37 -4.36
C SER A 149 6.50 5.58 -5.24
N PRO A 150 5.83 6.73 -5.04
CA PRO A 150 6.30 8.00 -5.60
C PRO A 150 7.49 8.58 -4.80
N TYR A 151 7.80 8.00 -3.63
CA TYR A 151 8.92 8.36 -2.76
C TYR A 151 10.07 7.36 -2.88
N LEU A 152 11.30 7.86 -2.93
CA LEU A 152 12.51 7.04 -3.04
C LEU A 152 13.01 6.65 -1.64
N PRO A 153 13.18 5.35 -1.33
CA PRO A 153 13.74 4.94 -0.04
C PRO A 153 15.22 5.31 0.06
N ILE A 154 15.57 6.14 1.04
CA ILE A 154 16.94 6.63 1.21
C ILE A 154 17.38 6.58 2.68
N PRO A 155 18.66 6.23 2.97
CA PRO A 155 19.26 6.50 4.28
C PRO A 155 19.39 8.01 4.49
N VAL A 156 19.23 8.46 5.73
CA VAL A 156 19.28 9.88 6.09
C VAL A 156 20.34 10.18 7.15
N PRO A 157 20.94 11.38 7.15
CA PRO A 157 20.76 12.46 6.19
C PRO A 157 21.51 12.19 4.87
N ALA A 158 20.77 12.17 3.76
CA ALA A 158 21.33 12.02 2.43
C ALA A 158 22.00 13.32 1.95
N THR A 159 23.05 13.18 1.16
CA THR A 159 23.79 14.30 0.55
C THR A 159 23.79 14.23 -0.97
N LYS A 160 23.65 13.03 -1.53
CA LYS A 160 23.67 12.76 -2.96
C LYS A 160 22.93 11.48 -3.29
N VAL A 161 22.20 11.46 -4.39
CA VAL A 161 21.62 10.28 -5.04
C VAL A 161 22.06 10.24 -6.50
N VAL A 162 22.46 9.07 -7.00
CA VAL A 162 22.89 8.82 -8.39
C VAL A 162 22.21 7.55 -8.90
N GLY A 163 21.87 7.51 -10.20
CA GLY A 163 21.22 6.34 -10.82
C GLY A 163 19.70 6.47 -10.96
N VAL A 164 19.15 7.65 -10.67
CA VAL A 164 17.75 8.00 -10.94
C VAL A 164 17.69 9.14 -11.97
N ASP A 165 16.55 9.25 -12.66
CA ASP A 165 16.34 10.30 -13.65
C ASP A 165 16.16 11.70 -13.00
N GLN A 166 16.09 12.73 -13.84
CA GLN A 166 15.93 14.12 -13.39
C GLN A 166 14.50 14.47 -12.90
N LYS A 167 13.57 13.52 -12.98
CA LYS A 167 12.18 13.70 -12.51
C LYS A 167 12.08 13.43 -11.01
N TRP A 168 13.03 12.71 -10.43
CA TRP A 168 13.20 12.58 -8.98
C TRP A 168 13.79 13.86 -8.38
N LYS A 169 13.12 14.39 -7.36
CA LYS A 169 13.42 15.70 -6.77
C LYS A 169 13.33 15.61 -5.25
N TYR A 170 14.16 16.37 -4.54
CA TYR A 170 13.94 16.55 -3.11
C TYR A 170 12.71 17.43 -2.88
N VAL A 171 12.01 17.21 -1.77
CA VAL A 171 10.72 17.87 -1.48
C VAL A 171 10.89 19.03 -0.50
N ASP A 172 11.88 18.99 0.37
CA ASP A 172 12.02 19.92 1.49
C ASP A 172 13.44 20.50 1.64
N ALA A 173 13.58 21.57 2.41
CA ALA A 173 14.86 22.25 2.66
C ALA A 173 15.87 21.39 3.44
N SER A 174 15.42 20.34 4.12
CA SER A 174 16.29 19.36 4.78
C SER A 174 16.77 18.25 3.86
N GLY A 175 16.24 18.16 2.64
CA GLY A 175 16.65 17.18 1.63
C GLY A 175 16.45 15.73 2.08
N VAL A 176 15.51 15.49 3.00
CA VAL A 176 15.32 14.16 3.61
C VAL A 176 14.27 13.31 2.90
N THR A 177 13.44 13.94 2.06
CA THR A 177 12.43 13.26 1.24
C THR A 177 12.72 13.49 -0.23
N VAL A 178 12.78 12.40 -1.01
CA VAL A 178 12.95 12.42 -2.47
C VAL A 178 11.70 11.83 -3.12
N ARG A 179 11.10 12.55 -4.07
CA ARG A 179 9.81 12.21 -4.69
C ARG A 179 9.82 12.47 -6.20
N SER A 180 9.00 11.72 -6.94
CA SER A 180 8.59 12.01 -8.31
C SER A 180 7.06 12.10 -8.42
N THR A 181 6.55 12.89 -9.35
CA THR A 181 5.11 12.98 -9.66
C THR A 181 4.70 12.18 -10.89
N SER A 182 5.66 11.65 -11.64
CA SER A 182 5.42 10.91 -12.89
C SER A 182 6.11 9.55 -12.95
N GLU A 183 7.02 9.28 -12.02
CA GLU A 183 7.76 8.01 -11.94
C GLU A 183 7.37 7.24 -10.68
N SER A 184 7.74 5.95 -10.66
CA SER A 184 7.59 5.06 -9.51
C SER A 184 8.87 4.26 -9.29
N THR A 185 9.04 3.69 -8.11
CA THR A 185 10.28 3.01 -7.70
C THR A 185 10.61 1.63 -8.30
N PRO A 186 9.69 0.80 -8.87
CA PRO A 186 10.05 -0.55 -9.33
C PRO A 186 11.13 -0.54 -10.40
N GLY A 187 12.10 -1.46 -10.30
CA GLY A 187 13.19 -1.62 -11.26
C GLY A 187 14.29 -0.56 -11.14
N LEU A 188 14.22 0.35 -10.17
CA LEU A 188 15.27 1.35 -9.95
C LEU A 188 16.50 0.74 -9.29
N HIS A 189 17.66 1.15 -9.78
CA HIS A 189 18.97 0.88 -9.19
C HIS A 189 19.71 2.19 -8.98
N TYR A 190 19.99 2.54 -7.73
CA TYR A 190 20.60 3.82 -7.40
C TYR A 190 21.55 3.71 -6.22
N THR A 191 22.41 4.72 -6.08
CA THR A 191 23.34 4.85 -4.97
C THR A 191 23.05 6.14 -4.22
N VAL A 192 22.95 6.03 -2.89
CA VAL A 192 22.77 7.15 -1.97
C VAL A 192 24.06 7.34 -1.19
N THR A 193 24.54 8.57 -1.11
CA THR A 193 25.60 8.97 -0.18
C THR A 193 24.96 9.67 1.01
N SER A 194 25.02 9.05 2.19
CA SER A 194 24.52 9.59 3.45
C SER A 194 25.67 9.97 4.37
N ARG A 195 25.35 10.79 5.38
CA ARG A 195 26.31 11.21 6.40
C ARG A 195 25.65 11.30 7.78
N PRO A 196 25.32 10.15 8.42
CA PRO A 196 24.64 10.13 9.71
C PRO A 196 25.49 10.73 10.84
N VAL A 197 24.82 11.13 11.91
CA VAL A 197 25.45 11.67 13.11
C VAL A 197 25.79 10.54 14.09
N ASN A 198 26.97 10.61 14.70
CA ASN A 198 27.37 9.73 15.80
C ASN A 198 28.02 10.57 16.91
N PRO A 199 27.22 11.39 17.62
CA PRO A 199 27.73 12.33 18.61
C PRO A 199 28.17 11.62 19.89
N THR A 200 29.17 12.17 20.58
CA THR A 200 29.49 11.79 21.96
C THR A 200 28.53 12.45 22.96
N ARG A 201 28.42 11.92 24.19
CA ARG A 201 27.64 12.56 25.26
C ARG A 201 28.03 14.02 25.50
N ALA A 202 29.34 14.33 25.51
CA ALA A 202 29.81 15.70 25.65
C ALA A 202 29.36 16.61 24.49
N GLN A 203 29.29 16.07 23.26
CA GLN A 203 28.77 16.81 22.11
C GLN A 203 27.26 17.04 22.20
N ILE A 204 26.50 16.04 22.67
CA ILE A 204 25.06 16.17 22.94
C ILE A 204 24.80 17.30 23.93
N VAL A 205 25.50 17.32 25.08
CA VAL A 205 25.30 18.37 26.09
C VAL A 205 25.63 19.76 25.53
N LYS A 206 26.71 19.87 24.75
CA LYS A 206 27.12 21.15 24.12
C LYS A 206 26.14 21.63 23.05
N SER A 207 25.33 20.73 22.47
CA SER A 207 24.46 21.04 21.35
C SER A 207 23.06 21.51 21.77
N LEU A 208 22.72 21.48 23.06
CA LEU A 208 21.42 21.86 23.64
C LEU A 208 21.11 23.38 23.61
N GLY A 209 21.44 24.08 22.53
CA GLY A 209 21.10 25.49 22.35
C GLY A 209 19.63 25.72 22.01
N ASP A 210 19.23 26.99 21.91
CA ASP A 210 17.86 27.38 21.60
C ASP A 210 17.39 26.82 20.26
N THR A 211 16.14 26.37 20.23
CA THR A 211 15.47 25.88 19.03
C THR A 211 15.31 27.05 18.04
N PRO A 212 15.72 26.91 16.77
CA PRO A 212 15.51 27.94 15.75
C PRO A 212 14.04 28.35 15.61
N ALA A 213 13.78 29.65 15.42
CA ALA A 213 12.42 30.20 15.33
C ALA A 213 11.60 29.69 14.13
N ASP A 214 12.25 29.09 13.12
CA ASP A 214 11.61 28.54 11.92
C ASP A 214 11.01 27.13 12.13
N LEU A 215 11.12 26.55 13.33
CA LEU A 215 10.60 25.22 13.67
C LEU A 215 9.21 25.23 14.34
N SER A 216 8.50 26.36 14.33
CA SER A 216 7.18 26.48 15.00
C SER A 216 6.13 25.48 14.49
N ALA A 217 6.20 25.07 13.22
CA ALA A 217 5.33 24.02 12.67
C ALA A 217 5.54 22.65 13.35
N TYR A 218 6.76 22.38 13.83
CA TYR A 218 7.18 21.13 14.45
C TYR A 218 6.94 21.09 15.96
N THR A 219 6.51 22.21 16.56
CA THR A 219 6.12 22.30 17.99
C THR A 219 4.62 22.58 18.16
N ASN A 220 3.85 22.56 17.07
CA ASN A 220 2.41 22.80 17.13
C ASN A 220 1.69 21.68 17.90
N VAL A 221 0.99 22.08 18.97
CA VAL A 221 0.18 21.24 19.86
C VAL A 221 -1.29 21.64 19.90
N LYS A 222 -1.77 22.41 18.92
CA LYS A 222 -3.19 22.81 18.86
C LYS A 222 -4.10 21.58 18.83
N GLY A 223 -5.03 21.50 19.78
CA GLY A 223 -5.99 20.39 19.91
C GLY A 223 -5.46 19.19 20.68
N VAL A 224 -4.17 19.16 21.08
CA VAL A 224 -3.62 18.09 21.92
C VAL A 224 -4.22 18.18 23.33
N PRO A 225 -4.82 17.10 23.87
CA PRO A 225 -5.32 17.07 25.25
C PRO A 225 -4.24 17.37 26.29
N ALA A 226 -4.61 18.11 27.35
CA ALA A 226 -3.69 18.49 28.41
C ALA A 226 -3.09 17.29 29.17
N ASP A 227 -3.80 16.18 29.24
CA ASP A 227 -3.35 14.95 29.91
C ASP A 227 -2.11 14.35 29.24
N ILE A 228 -1.98 14.46 27.91
CA ILE A 228 -0.79 13.98 27.19
C ILE A 228 0.43 14.80 27.59
N GLY A 229 0.29 16.13 27.70
CA GLY A 229 1.38 17.00 28.15
C GLY A 229 1.72 16.80 29.62
N THR A 230 0.73 16.51 30.46
CA THR A 230 0.94 16.18 31.87
C THR A 230 1.69 14.86 32.02
N LEU A 231 1.32 13.83 31.24
CA LEU A 231 2.03 12.57 31.21
C LEU A 231 3.48 12.76 30.73
N ALA A 232 3.71 13.53 29.67
CA ALA A 232 5.05 13.82 29.18
C ALA A 232 5.93 14.45 30.27
N LYS A 233 5.44 15.49 30.96
CA LYS A 233 6.16 16.13 32.07
C LYS A 233 6.44 15.18 33.23
N LYS A 234 5.51 14.26 33.53
CA LYS A 234 5.68 13.26 34.58
C LYS A 234 6.77 12.26 34.21
N VAL A 235 6.77 11.75 32.98
CA VAL A 235 7.77 10.80 32.47
C VAL A 235 9.17 11.44 32.50
N THR A 236 9.28 12.72 32.15
CA THR A 236 10.57 13.42 32.02
C THR A 236 10.96 14.25 33.24
N GLN A 237 10.38 14.00 34.42
CA GLN A 237 10.56 14.87 35.59
C GLN A 237 12.03 14.92 36.08
N GLY A 238 12.82 13.87 35.83
CA GLY A 238 14.23 13.76 36.21
C GLY A 238 15.23 14.17 35.12
N ALA A 239 14.76 14.54 33.94
CA ALA A 239 15.63 14.83 32.80
C ALA A 239 16.47 16.08 33.03
N ALA A 240 17.78 15.99 32.81
CA ALA A 240 18.68 17.14 32.96
C ALA A 240 18.55 18.15 31.82
N ASN A 241 18.06 17.73 30.65
CA ASN A 241 17.91 18.56 29.47
C ASN A 241 16.89 17.96 28.46
N PRO A 242 16.51 18.68 27.39
CA PRO A 242 15.55 18.18 26.40
C PRO A 242 15.95 16.88 25.69
N PHE A 243 17.25 16.62 25.51
CA PHE A 243 17.70 15.37 24.89
C PHE A 243 17.49 14.19 25.83
N ASP A 244 17.84 14.35 27.10
CA ASP A 244 17.60 13.33 28.12
C ASP A 244 16.08 13.11 28.31
N ALA A 245 15.27 14.18 28.25
CA ALA A 245 13.81 14.05 28.26
C ALA A 245 13.28 13.23 27.08
N ALA A 246 13.87 13.38 25.88
CA ALA A 246 13.52 12.56 24.72
C ALA A 246 13.94 11.09 24.88
N VAL A 247 15.08 10.83 25.51
CA VAL A 247 15.51 9.47 25.87
C VAL A 247 14.55 8.87 26.90
N ASP A 248 14.18 9.60 27.94
CA ASP A 248 13.20 9.15 28.95
C ASP A 248 11.84 8.82 28.31
N LEU A 249 11.39 9.62 27.33
CA LEU A 249 10.17 9.32 26.56
C LEU A 249 10.29 8.03 25.74
N GLN A 250 11.44 7.79 25.10
CA GLN A 250 11.68 6.55 24.37
C GLN A 250 11.63 5.35 25.31
N ASP A 251 12.36 5.43 26.42
CA ASP A 251 12.50 4.34 27.37
C ASP A 251 11.17 4.07 28.10
N TYR A 252 10.34 5.09 28.34
CA TYR A 252 8.97 4.92 28.83
C TYR A 252 8.12 3.99 27.96
N PHE A 253 8.27 4.05 26.64
CA PHE A 253 7.57 3.16 25.73
C PHE A 253 8.22 1.79 25.64
N ARG A 254 9.55 1.73 25.62
CA ARG A 254 10.30 0.47 25.44
C ARG A 254 10.30 -0.43 26.68
N ASP A 255 10.41 0.18 27.86
CA ASP A 255 10.59 -0.51 29.14
C ASP A 255 9.31 -0.50 29.99
N GLY A 256 8.29 0.26 29.58
CA GLY A 256 6.97 0.27 30.22
C GLY A 256 6.09 -0.91 29.81
N ASP A 257 4.86 -0.94 30.34
CA ASP A 257 3.88 -2.02 30.05
C ASP A 257 3.25 -1.94 28.64
N PHE A 258 4.01 -1.53 27.63
CA PHE A 258 3.53 -1.43 26.25
C PHE A 258 3.74 -2.73 25.47
N THR A 259 2.80 -3.07 24.60
CA THR A 259 2.84 -4.28 23.77
C THR A 259 2.73 -3.94 22.30
N TYR A 260 3.67 -4.44 21.49
CA TYR A 260 3.56 -4.38 20.03
C TYR A 260 2.48 -5.33 19.52
N SER A 261 1.50 -4.80 18.78
CA SER A 261 0.43 -5.56 18.15
C SER A 261 -0.15 -4.84 16.94
N THR A 262 -0.19 -5.54 15.81
CA THR A 262 -0.84 -5.09 14.57
C THR A 262 -2.34 -5.36 14.55
N THR A 263 -2.89 -6.05 15.55
CA THR A 263 -4.28 -6.56 15.58
C THR A 263 -5.14 -6.04 16.76
N THR A 264 -4.54 -5.38 17.75
CA THR A 264 -5.24 -4.86 18.95
C THR A 264 -6.07 -3.61 18.64
N PRO A 265 -7.31 -3.51 19.20
CA PRO A 265 -8.52 -3.57 18.38
C PRO A 265 -8.63 -2.43 17.36
N VAL A 266 -8.75 -2.84 16.10
CA VAL A 266 -8.81 -2.00 14.88
C VAL A 266 -10.22 -1.43 14.61
N ARG A 267 -11.24 -1.85 15.37
CA ARG A 267 -12.64 -1.44 15.14
C ARG A 267 -13.02 -0.27 16.02
N GLU A 268 -12.61 0.95 15.63
CA GLU A 268 -13.15 2.26 16.10
C GLU A 268 -12.35 3.47 15.55
N GLY A 269 -11.72 3.36 14.37
CA GLY A 269 -10.85 4.44 13.84
C GLY A 269 -9.43 4.43 14.39
N TYR A 270 -9.00 3.28 14.92
CA TYR A 270 -7.71 3.07 15.59
C TYR A 270 -6.51 2.93 14.62
N ASP A 271 -6.71 2.63 13.33
CA ASP A 271 -5.63 2.51 12.33
C ASP A 271 -5.03 3.87 11.88
N GLY A 272 -5.05 4.87 12.75
CA GLY A 272 -4.68 6.25 12.44
C GLY A 272 -3.47 6.74 13.22
N THR A 273 -2.83 7.78 12.70
CA THR A 273 -1.78 8.54 13.39
C THR A 273 -2.36 9.73 14.21
N GLY A 274 -3.68 9.91 14.21
CA GLY A 274 -4.37 11.06 14.82
C GLY A 274 -4.48 11.01 16.35
N LEU A 275 -4.92 12.11 16.97
CA LEU A 275 -5.03 12.22 18.44
C LEU A 275 -5.91 11.15 19.07
N ASP A 276 -7.05 10.83 18.45
CA ASP A 276 -7.98 9.82 18.97
C ASP A 276 -7.29 8.46 19.13
N ALA A 277 -6.48 8.06 18.15
CA ALA A 277 -5.70 6.83 18.20
C ALA A 277 -4.59 6.89 19.27
N ILE A 278 -3.92 8.04 19.43
CA ILE A 278 -2.89 8.26 20.45
C ILE A 278 -3.48 8.15 21.87
N GLU A 279 -4.64 8.76 22.13
CA GLU A 279 -5.30 8.68 23.43
C GLU A 279 -5.67 7.24 23.80
N VAL A 280 -6.26 6.50 22.85
CA VAL A 280 -6.61 5.10 23.06
C VAL A 280 -5.35 4.27 23.27
N PHE A 281 -4.30 4.50 22.48
CA PHE A 281 -3.02 3.80 22.59
C PHE A 281 -2.36 4.01 23.96
N LEU A 282 -2.28 5.25 24.45
CA LEU A 282 -1.69 5.55 25.77
C LEU A 282 -2.47 4.90 26.92
N LYS A 283 -3.80 4.73 26.77
CA LYS A 283 -4.66 4.03 27.75
C LYS A 283 -4.56 2.51 27.65
N ARG A 284 -4.56 1.96 26.43
CA ARG A 284 -4.52 0.51 26.16
C ARG A 284 -3.12 -0.08 26.26
N LYS A 285 -2.09 0.75 26.09
CA LYS A 285 -0.68 0.38 25.99
C LYS A 285 -0.41 -0.73 24.96
N SER A 286 -1.18 -0.79 23.88
CA SER A 286 -1.00 -1.80 22.84
C SER A 286 -1.29 -1.24 21.46
N GLY A 287 -0.34 -1.36 20.53
CA GLY A 287 -0.42 -0.80 19.19
C GLY A 287 0.77 -1.21 18.33
N TYR A 288 0.89 -0.65 17.13
CA TYR A 288 2.04 -0.88 16.24
C TYR A 288 2.83 0.43 16.03
N CYS A 289 3.89 0.39 15.23
CA CYS A 289 4.93 1.43 15.15
C CYS A 289 4.38 2.85 14.96
N VAL A 290 3.31 3.04 14.19
CA VAL A 290 2.65 4.34 14.02
C VAL A 290 2.17 4.94 15.34
N HIS A 291 1.58 4.14 16.23
CA HIS A 291 1.06 4.65 17.51
C HIS A 291 2.19 5.06 18.45
N PHE A 292 3.24 4.23 18.56
CA PHE A 292 4.43 4.53 19.34
C PHE A 292 5.11 5.81 18.86
N ALA A 293 5.39 5.89 17.55
CA ALA A 293 6.02 7.05 16.95
C ALA A 293 5.17 8.32 17.12
N SER A 294 3.86 8.22 16.91
CA SER A 294 2.94 9.36 17.04
C SER A 294 2.81 9.84 18.46
N ALA A 295 2.66 8.92 19.43
CA ALA A 295 2.57 9.27 20.84
C ALA A 295 3.85 9.95 21.33
N MET A 296 5.02 9.37 21.03
CA MET A 296 6.31 9.96 21.40
C MET A 296 6.51 11.34 20.76
N ALA A 297 6.23 11.48 19.47
CA ALA A 297 6.37 12.76 18.78
C ALA A 297 5.45 13.83 19.40
N VAL A 298 4.19 13.53 19.67
CA VAL A 298 3.24 14.48 20.28
C VAL A 298 3.66 14.83 21.71
N MET A 299 4.06 13.85 22.53
CA MET A 299 4.58 14.10 23.88
C MET A 299 5.79 15.03 23.84
N ALA A 300 6.73 14.81 22.92
CA ALA A 300 7.88 15.71 22.72
C ALA A 300 7.44 17.14 22.35
N ARG A 301 6.45 17.32 21.47
CA ARG A 301 5.92 18.67 21.13
C ARG A 301 5.35 19.38 22.34
N THR A 302 4.65 18.66 23.24
CA THR A 302 4.11 19.26 24.48
C THR A 302 5.18 19.73 25.47
N LEU A 303 6.41 19.21 25.33
CA LEU A 303 7.59 19.66 26.08
C LEU A 303 8.36 20.76 25.34
N GLY A 304 7.89 21.21 24.18
CA GLY A 304 8.56 22.21 23.35
C GLY A 304 9.69 21.67 22.48
N ILE A 305 9.86 20.34 22.40
CA ILE A 305 10.86 19.71 21.54
C ILE A 305 10.27 19.56 20.14
N PRO A 306 10.87 20.15 19.09
CA PRO A 306 10.36 20.00 17.74
C PRO A 306 10.43 18.54 17.29
N SER A 307 9.32 18.01 16.78
CA SER A 307 9.24 16.61 16.39
C SER A 307 8.44 16.41 15.10
N ARG A 308 8.78 15.33 14.39
CA ARG A 308 8.06 14.83 13.22
C ARG A 308 8.08 13.31 13.21
N ILE A 309 7.34 12.70 12.31
CA ILE A 309 7.34 11.24 12.13
C ILE A 309 7.90 10.93 10.75
N ALA A 310 8.78 9.93 10.66
CA ALA A 310 9.25 9.37 9.41
C ALA A 310 8.59 8.03 9.15
N VAL A 311 8.27 7.77 7.88
CA VAL A 311 7.78 6.47 7.39
C VAL A 311 8.78 5.93 6.39
N GLY A 312 9.08 4.65 6.48
CA GLY A 312 10.08 4.00 5.64
C GLY A 312 10.22 2.52 5.97
N PHE A 313 11.43 1.99 5.88
CA PHE A 313 11.72 0.60 6.20
C PHE A 313 12.81 0.49 7.27
N LEU A 314 12.67 -0.53 8.12
CA LEU A 314 13.76 -1.06 8.93
C LEU A 314 14.87 -1.62 8.01
N PRO A 315 16.07 -1.87 8.58
CA PRO A 315 17.19 -2.39 7.80
C PRO A 315 16.97 -3.72 7.06
N GLY A 316 15.98 -4.50 7.46
CA GLY A 316 15.74 -5.84 6.94
C GLY A 316 16.74 -6.87 7.46
N THR A 317 16.89 -7.97 6.73
CA THR A 317 17.77 -9.09 7.09
C THR A 317 19.02 -9.11 6.21
N GLN A 318 20.19 -9.21 6.84
CA GLN A 318 21.45 -9.33 6.10
C GLN A 318 21.74 -10.79 5.71
N ASP A 319 22.10 -11.02 4.46
CA ASP A 319 22.73 -12.26 4.02
C ASP A 319 24.22 -12.25 4.42
N PRO A 320 24.66 -13.14 5.33
CA PRO A 320 26.04 -13.16 5.81
C PRO A 320 27.06 -13.56 4.73
N ARG A 321 26.63 -14.17 3.61
CA ARG A 321 27.55 -14.59 2.53
C ARG A 321 27.83 -13.45 1.55
N THR A 322 26.81 -12.65 1.24
CA THR A 322 26.90 -11.58 0.24
C THR A 322 27.05 -10.20 0.87
N GLY A 323 26.69 -10.04 2.15
CA GLY A 323 26.62 -8.76 2.84
C GLY A 323 25.43 -7.89 2.40
N ALA A 324 24.58 -8.39 1.51
CA ALA A 324 23.38 -7.71 1.03
C ALA A 324 22.26 -7.80 2.07
N TRP A 325 21.46 -6.75 2.17
CA TRP A 325 20.29 -6.66 3.01
C TRP A 325 19.04 -6.84 2.15
N THR A 326 18.15 -7.72 2.58
CA THR A 326 16.82 -7.90 1.99
C THR A 326 15.80 -7.21 2.87
N VAL A 327 15.00 -6.34 2.27
CA VAL A 327 13.92 -5.61 2.94
C VAL A 327 12.60 -6.10 2.38
N THR A 328 11.71 -6.45 3.29
CA THR A 328 10.40 -7.05 3.02
C THR A 328 9.27 -6.08 3.37
N SER A 329 8.04 -6.51 3.12
CA SER A 329 6.84 -5.79 3.57
C SER A 329 6.71 -5.67 5.07
N ASP A 330 7.24 -6.63 5.82
CA ASP A 330 7.13 -6.66 7.27
C ASP A 330 8.11 -5.67 7.92
N ASP A 331 9.12 -5.23 7.17
CA ASP A 331 10.07 -4.21 7.57
C ASP A 331 9.52 -2.78 7.42
N LEU A 332 8.31 -2.60 6.86
CA LEU A 332 7.70 -1.29 6.73
C LEU A 332 7.43 -0.69 8.12
N HIS A 333 7.97 0.49 8.38
CA HIS A 333 8.09 1.00 9.74
C HIS A 333 7.93 2.51 9.84
N THR A 334 7.63 2.96 11.04
CA THR A 334 7.42 4.37 11.36
C THR A 334 8.12 4.71 12.66
N TRP A 335 8.90 5.79 12.66
CA TRP A 335 9.69 6.23 13.81
C TRP A 335 9.62 7.76 13.98
N PRO A 336 9.72 8.28 15.21
CA PRO A 336 9.80 9.72 15.45
C PRO A 336 11.21 10.26 15.18
N GLU A 337 11.27 11.50 14.71
CA GLU A 337 12.49 12.29 14.65
C GLU A 337 12.32 13.56 15.47
N LEU A 338 13.25 13.80 16.40
CA LEU A 338 13.24 14.97 17.26
C LEU A 338 14.45 15.85 16.91
N TYR A 339 14.22 17.16 16.87
CA TYR A 339 15.25 18.12 16.51
C TYR A 339 16.03 18.60 17.73
N PHE A 340 17.36 18.57 17.60
CA PHE A 340 18.26 19.21 18.56
C PHE A 340 19.24 20.09 17.80
N GLN A 341 19.38 21.34 18.24
CA GLN A 341 20.41 22.21 17.69
C GLN A 341 21.78 21.51 17.80
N GLY A 342 22.67 21.75 16.84
CA GLY A 342 23.96 21.06 16.71
C GLY A 342 23.90 19.58 16.27
N LEU A 343 22.80 18.85 16.43
CA LEU A 343 22.65 17.45 15.97
C LEU A 343 21.70 17.31 14.77
N GLY A 344 20.81 18.28 14.56
CA GLY A 344 19.74 18.22 13.58
C GLY A 344 18.61 17.28 14.02
N TRP A 345 17.97 16.63 13.05
CA TRP A 345 16.94 15.63 13.28
C TRP A 345 17.56 14.30 13.70
N VAL A 346 17.25 13.86 14.92
CA VAL A 346 17.72 12.60 15.50
C VAL A 346 16.56 11.59 15.50
N PRO A 347 16.72 10.41 14.86
CA PRO A 347 15.70 9.36 14.92
C PRO A 347 15.73 8.65 16.28
N PHE A 348 14.56 8.44 16.88
CA PHE A 348 14.37 7.63 18.09
C PHE A 348 13.56 6.39 17.75
N GLU A 349 13.64 5.34 18.58
CA GLU A 349 12.91 4.09 18.34
C GLU A 349 12.10 3.66 19.57
N PRO A 350 10.89 4.21 19.77
CA PRO A 350 10.03 3.87 20.91
C PRO A 350 9.32 2.53 20.77
N THR A 351 9.36 1.87 19.60
CA THR A 351 8.55 0.67 19.35
C THR A 351 9.17 -0.55 20.04
N VAL A 352 8.42 -1.17 20.95
CA VAL A 352 8.84 -2.36 21.71
C VAL A 352 9.22 -3.50 20.75
N GLY A 353 10.39 -4.09 20.97
CA GLY A 353 10.85 -5.27 20.22
C GLY A 353 11.19 -5.02 18.75
N GLN A 354 11.08 -3.78 18.26
CA GLN A 354 11.40 -3.40 16.89
C GLN A 354 12.61 -2.48 16.84
N GLY A 355 13.32 -2.55 15.71
CA GLY A 355 14.46 -1.70 15.41
C GLY A 355 15.62 -1.81 16.40
N THR A 356 16.65 -1.00 16.18
CA THR A 356 17.77 -0.81 17.10
C THR A 356 17.90 0.66 17.47
N THR A 357 18.20 0.93 18.74
CA THR A 357 18.52 2.28 19.21
C THR A 357 20.00 2.53 19.02
N ALA A 358 20.36 3.72 18.55
CA ALA A 358 21.76 4.11 18.46
C ALA A 358 22.40 4.12 19.85
N ALA A 359 23.69 3.76 19.96
CA ALA A 359 24.38 3.66 21.25
C ALA A 359 24.32 4.95 22.08
N TYR A 360 24.32 6.12 21.43
CA TYR A 360 24.22 7.42 22.10
C TYR A 360 22.82 7.76 22.62
N LEU A 361 21.80 6.97 22.25
CA LEU A 361 20.43 7.06 22.76
C LEU A 361 20.17 6.11 23.93
N GLN A 362 21.10 5.20 24.22
CA GLN A 362 20.98 4.28 25.35
C GLN A 362 21.55 4.96 26.60
N GLN A 363 20.79 5.00 27.70
CA GLN A 363 21.28 5.58 28.96
C GLN A 363 22.55 4.87 29.49
N ASN A 364 22.79 3.60 29.09
CA ASN A 364 23.88 2.76 29.57
C ASN A 364 24.91 2.31 28.50
N GLY A 365 25.15 3.10 27.44
CA GLY A 365 25.95 2.72 26.25
C GLY A 365 27.47 2.46 26.42
N ALA A 366 27.89 1.70 27.44
CA ALA A 366 29.17 1.00 27.48
C ALA A 366 28.96 -0.44 27.99
N THR A 367 28.61 -1.34 27.06
CA THR A 367 28.56 -2.83 27.05
C THR A 367 27.22 -3.27 26.45
N ALA A 368 27.11 -4.08 25.39
CA ALA A 368 27.97 -5.17 24.94
C ALA A 368 28.10 -5.19 23.41
N SER A 369 29.36 -5.23 22.96
CA SER A 369 29.75 -5.95 21.76
C SER A 369 29.98 -7.40 22.18
N ALA A 370 29.21 -8.34 21.63
CA ALA A 370 29.63 -9.70 21.27
C ALA A 370 28.39 -10.54 20.93
N SER A 371 28.28 -10.96 19.67
CA SER A 371 27.83 -12.32 19.40
C SER A 371 28.90 -13.27 19.96
N PRO A 372 28.51 -14.39 20.60
CA PRO A 372 28.81 -15.64 19.92
C PRO A 372 27.71 -16.69 19.99
N SER A 373 27.86 -17.60 19.04
CA SER A 373 27.12 -18.83 18.76
C SER A 373 27.14 -19.86 19.91
N ALA A 374 26.05 -20.63 19.97
CA ALA A 374 25.89 -22.04 20.36
C ALA A 374 26.25 -22.59 21.76
N SER A 375 25.32 -23.42 22.25
CA SER A 375 25.47 -24.62 23.09
C SER A 375 25.18 -24.49 24.58
N ALA A 376 24.00 -24.98 25.00
CA ALA A 376 23.85 -25.85 26.17
C ALA A 376 22.43 -26.45 26.27
N SER A 377 22.36 -27.76 26.13
CA SER A 377 21.39 -28.68 26.79
C SER A 377 22.21 -29.93 27.16
N PRO A 378 21.81 -30.84 28.09
CA PRO A 378 20.55 -30.94 28.86
C PRO A 378 20.75 -31.32 30.36
N SER A 379 19.66 -31.44 31.14
CA SER A 379 19.51 -32.29 32.35
C SER A 379 18.01 -32.36 32.73
N THR A 380 17.28 -33.42 32.35
CA THR A 380 16.95 -34.65 33.12
C THR A 380 15.92 -34.48 34.25
N SER A 381 14.77 -35.13 34.08
CA SER A 381 14.02 -35.79 35.16
C SER A 381 13.34 -37.03 34.58
N ASP A 382 13.86 -38.20 34.95
CA ASP A 382 13.27 -39.55 34.82
C ASP A 382 12.01 -39.64 35.72
N THR A 383 11.03 -40.54 35.56
CA THR A 383 11.03 -42.03 35.59
C THR A 383 9.53 -42.50 35.51
N PRO A 384 9.13 -43.79 35.32
CA PRO A 384 9.52 -44.88 34.41
C PRO A 384 8.36 -45.51 33.56
N VAL A 385 8.77 -46.50 32.75
CA VAL A 385 8.11 -47.46 31.82
C VAL A 385 7.22 -48.52 32.53
N PRO A 386 6.44 -49.39 31.82
CA PRO A 386 7.02 -50.58 31.16
C PRO A 386 6.48 -50.94 29.74
N THR A 387 7.36 -51.65 29.04
CA THR A 387 7.31 -52.27 27.71
C THR A 387 6.43 -53.52 27.66
N ALA A 388 5.84 -53.81 26.49
CA ALA A 388 5.57 -55.19 26.05
C ALA A 388 5.73 -55.35 24.53
N THR A 389 6.39 -56.45 24.17
CA THR A 389 6.84 -56.94 22.85
C THR A 389 5.83 -57.94 22.26
N ALA A 390 5.69 -58.01 20.92
CA ALA A 390 5.74 -59.23 20.08
C ALA A 390 5.02 -59.08 18.71
N ALA A 391 5.66 -59.59 17.66
CA ALA A 391 5.19 -59.78 16.27
C ALA A 391 4.61 -61.22 16.08
N PRO A 392 4.43 -61.81 14.87
CA PRO A 392 3.97 -61.39 13.53
C PRO A 392 2.85 -62.34 12.94
N SER A 393 2.35 -62.12 11.71
CA SER A 393 1.73 -63.19 10.87
C SER A 393 1.74 -62.91 9.35
N GLN A 394 2.73 -63.53 8.68
CA GLN A 394 2.70 -64.48 7.55
C GLN A 394 1.85 -64.30 6.24
N LEU A 395 2.62 -64.32 5.12
CA LEU A 395 2.44 -64.84 3.73
C LEU A 395 1.08 -64.89 2.99
N ALA A 396 1.11 -64.44 1.72
CA ALA A 396 1.10 -65.34 0.55
C ALA A 396 1.57 -64.63 -0.74
N VAL A 397 2.39 -65.34 -1.54
CA VAL A 397 2.82 -65.04 -2.91
C VAL A 397 1.93 -65.85 -3.88
N PRO A 398 1.87 -65.52 -5.19
CA PRO A 398 2.78 -66.26 -6.07
C PRO A 398 3.42 -65.44 -7.19
N THR A 399 4.63 -65.91 -7.49
CA THR A 399 5.55 -65.63 -8.58
C THR A 399 4.96 -65.93 -9.95
N THR A 400 5.28 -65.12 -10.97
CA THR A 400 5.71 -65.65 -12.27
C THR A 400 6.73 -64.71 -12.90
N SER A 401 7.89 -65.29 -13.18
CA SER A 401 9.03 -64.72 -13.91
C SER A 401 8.79 -64.90 -15.42
N ALA A 402 9.13 -63.89 -16.22
CA ALA A 402 9.68 -64.12 -17.56
C ALA A 402 10.43 -62.86 -18.04
N ALA A 403 11.56 -63.12 -18.67
CA ALA A 403 12.67 -62.22 -18.91
C ALA A 403 12.59 -61.45 -20.24
N ALA A 404 13.60 -60.59 -20.38
CA ALA A 404 14.34 -60.28 -21.60
C ALA A 404 13.90 -59.06 -22.45
N THR A 405 14.74 -58.04 -22.34
CA THR A 405 15.43 -57.34 -23.43
C THR A 405 14.61 -56.73 -24.57
N SER A 406 14.71 -55.40 -24.72
CA SER A 406 15.02 -54.78 -26.03
C SER A 406 15.31 -53.28 -25.89
N SER A 407 16.43 -52.91 -26.50
CA SER A 407 16.84 -51.62 -27.05
C SER A 407 15.77 -50.53 -27.28
N ALA A 408 16.13 -49.28 -26.99
CA ALA A 408 15.51 -48.11 -27.63
C ALA A 408 16.59 -47.17 -28.16
N GLN A 409 16.77 -47.18 -29.48
CA GLN A 409 17.50 -46.20 -30.26
C GLN A 409 16.47 -45.39 -31.07
N ALA A 410 16.61 -44.07 -31.00
CA ALA A 410 16.30 -43.04 -31.99
C ALA A 410 14.89 -42.81 -32.57
N ALA A 411 14.63 -41.49 -32.71
CA ALA A 411 13.87 -40.78 -33.74
C ALA A 411 12.32 -40.87 -33.71
N GLY A 412 11.71 -39.78 -33.24
CA GLY A 412 10.32 -39.41 -33.50
C GLY A 412 10.22 -37.89 -33.68
N THR A 413 10.16 -37.47 -34.93
CA THR A 413 9.92 -36.12 -35.44
C THR A 413 8.68 -35.49 -34.81
N SER A 414 8.85 -34.42 -34.03
CA SER A 414 7.75 -33.56 -33.61
C SER A 414 7.46 -32.54 -34.72
N SER A 415 6.43 -32.81 -35.50
CA SER A 415 5.82 -31.85 -36.42
C SER A 415 5.27 -30.67 -35.62
N THR A 416 5.92 -29.52 -35.77
CA THR A 416 5.44 -28.24 -35.26
C THR A 416 4.31 -27.77 -36.16
N ASN A 417 3.06 -28.09 -35.78
CA ASN A 417 1.90 -27.38 -36.30
C ASN A 417 1.94 -25.94 -35.77
N SER A 418 2.62 -25.06 -36.53
CA SER A 418 2.52 -23.63 -36.37
C SER A 418 1.09 -23.21 -36.73
N LEU A 419 0.26 -22.96 -35.72
CA LEU A 419 -0.90 -22.11 -35.89
C LEU A 419 -0.39 -20.76 -36.43
N PRO A 420 -0.90 -20.25 -37.56
CA PRO A 420 -0.39 -19.03 -38.15
C PRO A 420 -0.59 -17.89 -37.15
N LEU A 421 0.48 -17.09 -36.93
CA LEU A 421 0.52 -15.95 -36.00
C LEU A 421 -0.69 -15.00 -36.11
N GLY A 422 -1.41 -15.01 -37.24
CA GLY A 422 -2.63 -14.24 -37.45
C GLY A 422 -3.78 -14.58 -36.49
N VAL A 423 -3.92 -15.83 -36.02
CA VAL A 423 -5.05 -16.22 -35.15
C VAL A 423 -4.87 -15.67 -33.73
N ALA A 424 -3.64 -15.71 -33.19
CA ALA A 424 -3.34 -15.16 -31.87
C ALA A 424 -3.51 -13.64 -31.84
N GLY A 425 -3.05 -12.94 -32.88
CA GLY A 425 -3.27 -11.50 -33.03
C GLY A 425 -4.75 -11.12 -33.12
N LEU A 426 -5.55 -11.90 -33.85
CA LEU A 426 -7.00 -11.69 -33.97
C LEU A 426 -7.69 -11.81 -32.61
N VAL A 427 -7.32 -12.80 -31.79
CA VAL A 427 -7.93 -12.97 -30.47
C VAL A 427 -7.59 -11.81 -29.53
N VAL A 428 -6.35 -11.34 -29.53
CA VAL A 428 -5.95 -10.18 -28.71
C VAL A 428 -6.75 -8.92 -29.11
N LEU A 429 -6.95 -8.70 -30.41
CA LEU A 429 -7.76 -7.60 -30.92
C LEU A 429 -9.24 -7.72 -30.49
N ILE A 430 -9.81 -8.92 -30.53
CA ILE A 430 -11.18 -9.17 -30.05
C ILE A 430 -11.28 -8.91 -28.54
N LEU A 431 -10.30 -9.36 -27.74
CA LEU A 431 -10.29 -9.13 -26.30
C LEU A 431 -10.20 -7.64 -25.97
N LEU A 432 -9.31 -6.90 -26.64
CA LEU A 432 -9.20 -5.44 -26.49
C LEU A 432 -10.51 -4.74 -26.86
N ALA A 433 -11.15 -5.16 -27.96
CA ALA A 433 -12.44 -4.61 -28.39
C ALA A 433 -13.58 -4.89 -27.39
N LEU A 434 -13.52 -5.97 -26.61
CA LEU A 434 -14.52 -6.32 -25.60
C LEU A 434 -14.30 -5.63 -24.23
N THR A 435 -13.12 -5.07 -23.98
CA THR A 435 -12.82 -4.42 -22.69
C THR A 435 -13.76 -3.27 -22.33
N PRO A 436 -14.14 -2.34 -23.23
CA PRO A 436 -15.02 -1.22 -22.87
C PRO A 436 -16.42 -1.70 -22.53
N TRP A 437 -16.91 -2.72 -23.25
CA TRP A 437 -18.20 -3.35 -22.99
C TRP A 437 -18.24 -4.02 -21.61
N TRP A 438 -17.17 -4.74 -21.24
CA TRP A 438 -17.06 -5.38 -19.92
C TRP A 438 -16.98 -4.36 -18.77
N LEU A 439 -16.14 -3.33 -18.90
CA LEU A 439 -16.02 -2.24 -17.92
C LEU A 439 -17.37 -1.51 -17.72
N ARG A 440 -18.07 -1.22 -18.82
CA ARG A 440 -19.35 -0.53 -18.78
C ARG A 440 -20.46 -1.35 -18.14
N THR A 441 -20.54 -2.64 -18.46
CA THR A 441 -21.53 -3.56 -17.89
C THR A 441 -21.27 -3.83 -16.41
N SER A 442 -20.00 -3.94 -16.00
CA SER A 442 -19.60 -4.06 -14.58
C SER A 442 -19.98 -2.81 -13.78
N ARG A 443 -19.66 -1.61 -14.28
CA ARG A 443 -20.06 -0.33 -13.64
C ARG A 443 -21.58 -0.21 -13.50
N ARG A 444 -22.34 -0.54 -14.56
CA ARG A 444 -23.80 -0.52 -14.54
C ARG A 444 -24.37 -1.46 -13.47
N ARG A 445 -23.85 -2.69 -13.37
CA ARG A 445 -24.30 -3.67 -12.37
C ARG A 445 -24.05 -3.20 -10.96
N ARG A 446 -22.90 -2.57 -10.69
CA ARG A 446 -22.58 -2.02 -9.36
C ARG A 446 -23.53 -0.87 -8.98
N ARG A 447 -23.78 0.07 -9.90
CA ARG A 447 -24.63 1.24 -9.63
C ARG A 447 -26.10 0.88 -9.45
N LEU A 448 -26.64 -0.01 -10.29
CA LEU A 448 -28.03 -0.49 -10.19
C LEU A 448 -28.24 -1.58 -9.13
N GLY A 449 -27.21 -1.85 -8.32
CA GLY A 449 -27.26 -2.72 -7.13
C GLY A 449 -26.79 -2.01 -5.86
N SER A 450 -26.63 -0.69 -5.90
CA SER A 450 -26.26 0.13 -4.73
C SER A 450 -27.42 0.20 -3.73
N GLY A 451 -27.10 0.26 -2.44
CA GLY A 451 -28.06 0.46 -1.35
C GLY A 451 -28.05 1.90 -0.83
N PRO A 452 -29.00 2.27 0.05
CA PRO A 452 -28.95 3.55 0.76
C PRO A 452 -27.61 3.74 1.49
N PRO A 453 -27.05 4.96 1.56
CA PRO A 453 -27.69 6.23 1.24
C PRO A 453 -27.48 6.74 -0.20
N ASP A 454 -26.83 5.99 -1.11
CA ASP A 454 -26.44 6.48 -2.44
C ASP A 454 -27.27 5.92 -3.62
N ALA A 455 -28.37 5.21 -3.32
CA ALA A 455 -29.12 4.43 -4.31
C ALA A 455 -29.74 5.30 -5.43
N ALA A 456 -30.28 6.48 -5.10
CA ALA A 456 -30.84 7.40 -6.08
C ALA A 456 -29.75 8.10 -6.88
N LEU A 457 -28.66 8.52 -6.23
CA LEU A 457 -27.55 9.19 -6.89
C LEU A 457 -26.82 8.29 -7.88
N ASP A 458 -26.59 7.03 -7.55
CA ASP A 458 -25.95 6.08 -8.45
C ASP A 458 -26.86 5.66 -9.60
N SER A 459 -28.17 5.54 -9.35
CA SER A 459 -29.19 5.33 -10.38
C SER A 459 -29.24 6.50 -11.36
N TRP A 460 -29.24 7.74 -10.86
CA TRP A 460 -29.20 8.95 -11.67
C TRP A 460 -27.92 9.05 -12.51
N ARG A 461 -26.75 8.79 -11.91
CA ARG A 461 -25.47 8.76 -12.64
C ARG A 461 -25.49 7.74 -13.77
N GLU A 462 -26.07 6.57 -13.55
CA GLU A 462 -26.19 5.54 -14.58
C GLU A 462 -27.11 5.97 -15.74
N VAL A 463 -28.22 6.66 -15.45
CA VAL A 463 -29.09 7.23 -16.50
C VAL A 463 -28.35 8.30 -17.30
N VAL A 464 -27.67 9.23 -16.64
CA VAL A 464 -26.89 10.29 -17.29
C VAL A 464 -25.77 9.71 -18.16
N ASP A 465 -24.99 8.75 -17.65
CA ASP A 465 -23.91 8.12 -18.42
C ASP A 465 -24.46 7.32 -19.62
N SER A 466 -25.62 6.67 -19.45
CA SER A 466 -26.28 5.98 -20.56
C SER A 466 -26.84 6.93 -21.62
N ALA A 467 -27.34 8.09 -21.21
CA ALA A 467 -27.76 9.14 -22.13
C ALA A 467 -26.58 9.65 -22.96
N ARG A 468 -25.42 9.90 -22.32
CA ARG A 468 -24.17 10.26 -23.01
C ARG A 468 -23.71 9.19 -23.99
N ASP A 469 -23.80 7.92 -23.60
CA ASP A 469 -23.45 6.79 -24.47
C ASP A 469 -24.34 6.74 -25.73
N LEU A 470 -25.62 7.12 -25.60
CA LEU A 470 -26.57 7.24 -26.71
C LEU A 470 -26.37 8.51 -27.55
N GLY A 471 -25.49 9.43 -27.13
CA GLY A 471 -25.21 10.68 -27.81
C GLY A 471 -26.15 11.83 -27.43
N ILE A 472 -26.91 11.68 -26.34
CA ILE A 472 -27.71 12.75 -25.74
C ILE A 472 -26.76 13.62 -24.90
N SER A 473 -26.72 14.92 -25.16
CA SER A 473 -25.90 15.86 -24.40
C SER A 473 -26.34 15.90 -22.94
N ALA A 474 -25.37 15.84 -22.03
CA ALA A 474 -25.56 16.01 -20.59
C ALA A 474 -24.34 16.70 -20.01
N ASP A 475 -24.40 18.03 -19.99
CA ASP A 475 -23.25 18.87 -19.64
C ASP A 475 -22.99 18.82 -18.12
N PRO A 476 -21.73 18.84 -17.67
CA PRO A 476 -21.40 18.71 -16.25
C PRO A 476 -21.96 19.81 -15.32
N GLY A 477 -22.49 20.91 -15.87
CA GLY A 477 -23.07 22.02 -15.12
C GLY A 477 -24.60 22.06 -15.10
N GLU A 478 -25.28 21.12 -15.78
CA GLU A 478 -26.75 21.11 -15.82
C GLU A 478 -27.34 20.56 -14.52
N THR A 479 -28.42 21.19 -14.05
CA THR A 479 -29.12 20.73 -12.85
C THR A 479 -29.91 19.45 -13.14
N PRO A 480 -30.16 18.59 -12.13
CA PRO A 480 -30.98 17.39 -12.30
C PRO A 480 -32.36 17.67 -12.89
N GLN A 481 -32.95 18.83 -12.57
CA GLN A 481 -34.25 19.27 -13.09
C GLN A 481 -34.22 19.50 -14.60
N VAL A 482 -33.20 20.22 -15.11
CA VAL A 482 -33.04 20.48 -16.55
C VAL A 482 -32.83 19.18 -17.33
N LEU A 483 -32.03 18.27 -16.77
CA LEU A 483 -31.79 16.95 -17.38
C LEU A 483 -33.05 16.07 -17.34
N ALA A 484 -33.84 16.13 -16.27
CA ALA A 484 -35.10 15.40 -16.17
C ALA A 484 -36.13 15.87 -17.19
N GLU A 485 -36.32 17.18 -17.38
CA GLU A 485 -37.19 17.72 -18.44
C GLU A 485 -36.76 17.23 -19.83
N ARG A 486 -35.45 17.24 -20.10
CA ARG A 486 -34.90 16.72 -21.35
C ARG A 486 -35.18 15.22 -21.52
N PHE A 487 -34.95 14.41 -20.48
CA PHE A 487 -35.22 12.98 -20.54
C PHE A 487 -36.71 12.70 -20.73
N ARG A 488 -37.58 13.45 -20.04
CA ARG A 488 -39.03 13.38 -20.21
C ARG A 488 -39.45 13.66 -21.64
N ALA A 489 -38.94 14.73 -22.25
CA ALA A 489 -39.22 15.06 -23.65
C ALA A 489 -38.74 13.96 -24.61
N LEU A 490 -37.63 13.29 -24.31
CA LEU A 490 -37.07 12.20 -25.12
C LEU A 490 -37.81 10.88 -24.99
N VAL A 491 -38.53 10.65 -23.89
CA VAL A 491 -39.35 9.45 -23.65
C VAL A 491 -40.86 9.73 -23.79
N ALA A 492 -41.21 10.91 -24.31
CA ALA A 492 -42.59 11.35 -24.45
C ALA A 492 -43.43 10.35 -25.25
N GLY A 493 -44.63 10.07 -24.75
CA GLY A 493 -45.53 9.04 -25.32
C GLY A 493 -45.39 7.66 -24.68
N SER A 494 -44.55 7.52 -23.66
CA SER A 494 -44.50 6.36 -22.77
C SER A 494 -44.79 6.81 -21.34
N GLN A 495 -46.05 6.71 -20.89
CA GLN A 495 -46.48 7.17 -19.57
C GLN A 495 -45.60 6.61 -18.44
N ASP A 496 -45.32 5.30 -18.44
CA ASP A 496 -44.44 4.65 -17.45
C ASP A 496 -43.02 5.25 -17.42
N ALA A 497 -42.50 5.70 -18.56
CA ALA A 497 -41.16 6.26 -18.65
C ALA A 497 -41.13 7.73 -18.19
N GLU A 498 -42.18 8.50 -18.49
CA GLU A 498 -42.34 9.85 -17.96
C GLU A 498 -42.46 9.84 -16.43
N GLU A 499 -43.33 8.97 -15.89
CA GLU A 499 -43.47 8.79 -14.44
C GLU A 499 -42.17 8.31 -13.78
N ALA A 500 -41.43 7.42 -14.45
CA ALA A 500 -40.13 6.96 -13.95
C ALA A 500 -39.06 8.06 -13.93
N VAL A 501 -39.06 9.00 -14.88
CA VAL A 501 -38.17 10.17 -14.86
C VAL A 501 -38.49 11.04 -13.65
N ASP A 502 -39.77 11.34 -13.42
CA ASP A 502 -40.23 12.16 -12.30
C ASP A 502 -39.91 11.50 -10.94
N ALA A 503 -40.17 10.20 -10.82
CA ALA A 503 -39.87 9.42 -9.62
C ALA A 503 -38.37 9.38 -9.31
N LEU A 504 -37.52 9.23 -10.34
CA LEU A 504 -36.07 9.24 -10.17
C LEU A 504 -35.56 10.62 -9.76
N LEU A 505 -36.10 11.71 -10.33
CA LEU A 505 -35.76 13.08 -9.93
C LEU A 505 -36.14 13.35 -8.46
N ALA A 506 -37.36 12.96 -8.06
CA ALA A 506 -37.83 13.11 -6.68
C ALA A 506 -36.95 12.33 -5.70
N ALA A 507 -36.56 11.10 -6.05
CA ALA A 507 -35.66 10.29 -5.22
C ALA A 507 -34.27 10.94 -5.04
N VAL A 508 -33.70 11.52 -6.10
CA VAL A 508 -32.42 12.26 -6.02
C VAL A 508 -32.53 13.50 -5.13
N GLN A 509 -33.65 14.21 -5.21
CA GLN A 509 -33.89 15.40 -4.40
C GLN A 509 -34.07 15.05 -2.92
N MET A 510 -34.84 13.99 -2.60
CA MET A 510 -34.98 13.50 -1.24
C MET A 510 -33.67 12.99 -0.66
N GLU A 511 -32.90 12.22 -1.43
CA GLU A 511 -31.61 11.67 -0.97
C GLU A 511 -30.54 12.76 -0.75
N ARG A 512 -30.60 13.89 -1.47
CA ARG A 512 -29.66 15.00 -1.30
C ARG A 512 -30.08 16.06 -0.28
N PHE A 513 -31.37 16.31 -0.14
CA PHE A 513 -31.90 17.47 0.58
C PHE A 513 -32.98 17.14 1.62
N GLY A 514 -33.39 15.87 1.73
CA GLY A 514 -34.40 15.40 2.67
C GLY A 514 -33.83 14.46 3.73
N ASP A 515 -34.64 14.16 4.75
CA ASP A 515 -34.27 13.34 5.91
C ASP A 515 -34.65 11.85 5.74
N SER A 516 -35.12 11.41 4.57
CA SER A 516 -35.59 10.05 4.33
C SER A 516 -34.80 9.36 3.20
N PRO A 517 -34.32 8.12 3.41
CA PRO A 517 -33.60 7.37 2.38
C PRO A 517 -34.49 7.09 1.16
N ALA A 518 -33.88 7.04 -0.02
CA ALA A 518 -34.58 6.79 -1.27
C ALA A 518 -35.38 5.47 -1.25
N ALA A 519 -36.56 5.48 -1.87
CA ALA A 519 -37.46 4.33 -1.93
C ALA A 519 -36.82 3.13 -2.67
N ALA A 520 -37.17 1.90 -2.26
CA ALA A 520 -36.65 0.65 -2.83
C ALA A 520 -36.89 0.51 -4.35
N SER A 521 -37.82 1.26 -4.93
CA SER A 521 -38.18 1.26 -6.35
C SER A 521 -37.29 2.13 -7.24
N VAL A 522 -36.28 2.84 -6.70
CA VAL A 522 -35.46 3.78 -7.49
C VAL A 522 -34.67 3.11 -8.62
N HIS A 523 -34.22 1.87 -8.40
CA HIS A 523 -33.52 1.08 -9.42
C HIS A 523 -34.46 0.65 -10.56
N ASP A 524 -35.73 0.39 -10.25
CA ASP A 524 -36.74 0.01 -11.24
C ASP A 524 -37.08 1.22 -12.12
N ALA A 525 -37.31 2.38 -11.50
CA ALA A 525 -37.50 3.65 -12.22
C ALA A 525 -36.32 3.93 -13.16
N ALA A 526 -35.08 3.81 -12.69
CA ALA A 526 -33.90 3.98 -13.53
C ALA A 526 -33.87 3.01 -14.72
N ARG A 527 -34.24 1.73 -14.53
CA ARG A 527 -34.30 0.74 -15.64
C ARG A 527 -35.37 1.08 -16.66
N VAL A 528 -36.52 1.60 -16.23
CA VAL A 528 -37.59 2.05 -17.13
C VAL A 528 -37.11 3.26 -17.96
N VAL A 529 -36.49 4.26 -17.33
CA VAL A 529 -35.91 5.41 -18.04
C VAL A 529 -34.84 4.97 -19.05
N LEU A 530 -33.95 4.05 -18.67
CA LEU A 530 -32.93 3.50 -19.58
C LEU A 530 -33.55 2.74 -20.76
N GLY A 531 -34.67 2.05 -20.54
CA GLY A 531 -35.44 1.39 -21.60
C GLY A 531 -36.01 2.40 -22.58
N GLY A 532 -36.67 3.45 -22.07
CA GLY A 532 -37.25 4.53 -22.86
C GLY A 532 -36.23 5.30 -23.68
N LEU A 533 -35.09 5.68 -23.10
CA LEU A 533 -34.03 6.37 -23.84
C LEU A 533 -33.45 5.51 -24.96
N ARG A 534 -33.34 4.18 -24.74
CA ARG A 534 -32.85 3.25 -25.76
C ARG A 534 -33.86 3.00 -26.88
N SER A 535 -35.15 2.89 -26.58
CA SER A 535 -36.18 2.65 -27.60
C SER A 535 -36.32 3.83 -28.55
N HIS A 536 -36.13 5.06 -28.06
CA HIS A 536 -36.17 6.30 -28.85
C HIS A 536 -34.83 6.62 -29.54
N SER A 537 -33.79 5.80 -29.35
CA SER A 537 -32.49 5.98 -29.97
C SER A 537 -32.33 5.15 -31.25
N SER A 538 -31.65 5.72 -32.25
CA SER A 538 -31.37 5.03 -33.51
C SER A 538 -30.58 3.72 -33.30
N PRO A 539 -30.71 2.72 -34.19
CA PRO A 539 -29.93 1.49 -34.11
C PRO A 539 -28.41 1.76 -34.06
N ALA A 540 -27.93 2.77 -34.80
CA ALA A 540 -26.53 3.18 -34.79
C ALA A 540 -26.10 3.81 -33.45
N ALA A 541 -26.96 4.60 -32.81
CA ALA A 541 -26.70 5.14 -31.47
C ALA A 541 -26.62 4.02 -30.43
N ARG A 542 -27.52 3.04 -30.49
CA ARG A 542 -27.51 1.86 -29.61
C ARG A 542 -26.25 1.01 -29.79
N ALA A 543 -25.84 0.75 -31.02
CA ALA A 543 -24.62 0.00 -31.33
C ALA A 543 -23.36 0.72 -30.81
N ARG A 544 -23.26 2.04 -31.02
CA ARG A 544 -22.16 2.85 -30.49
C ARG A 544 -22.15 2.87 -28.96
N ALA A 545 -23.29 3.03 -28.32
CA ALA A 545 -23.41 2.99 -26.87
C ALA A 545 -22.93 1.66 -26.26
N THR A 546 -23.07 0.55 -26.99
CA THR A 546 -22.59 -0.77 -26.54
C THR A 546 -21.12 -1.03 -26.85
N LEU A 547 -20.62 -0.59 -28.01
CA LEU A 547 -19.26 -0.92 -28.49
C LEU A 547 -18.21 0.10 -28.03
N ALA A 548 -18.58 1.38 -27.90
CA ALA A 548 -17.69 2.47 -27.55
C ALA A 548 -18.42 3.49 -26.65
N PRO A 549 -18.73 3.12 -25.39
CA PRO A 549 -19.46 4.00 -24.46
C PRO A 549 -18.64 5.25 -24.13
N ARG A 550 -19.17 6.42 -24.51
CA ARG A 550 -18.53 7.74 -24.29
C ARG A 550 -18.30 8.05 -22.81
N SER A 551 -19.16 7.54 -21.94
CA SER A 551 -19.07 7.70 -20.48
C SER A 551 -17.78 7.15 -19.85
N LEU A 552 -17.07 6.23 -20.52
CA LEU A 552 -15.78 5.72 -20.02
C LEU A 552 -14.62 6.68 -20.23
N PHE A 553 -14.75 7.67 -21.11
CA PHE A 553 -13.66 8.56 -21.53
C PHE A 553 -13.82 10.01 -21.05
N VAL A 554 -14.91 10.31 -20.34
CA VAL A 554 -15.16 11.63 -19.75
C VAL A 554 -14.71 11.59 -18.30
N GLU A 555 -13.64 12.31 -17.96
CA GLU A 555 -13.17 12.46 -16.59
C GLU A 555 -14.25 13.12 -15.70
N PRO A 556 -14.53 12.58 -14.50
CA PRO A 556 -15.29 13.31 -13.52
C PRO A 556 -14.45 14.49 -13.03
N ARG A 557 -14.83 15.72 -13.39
CA ARG A 557 -14.27 16.92 -12.73
C ARG A 557 -14.50 16.78 -11.23
N ALA A 558 -13.41 16.93 -10.46
CA ALA A 558 -13.44 17.00 -9.01
C ALA A 558 -14.49 18.02 -8.57
N ARG A 559 -15.29 17.67 -7.56
CA ARG A 559 -16.19 18.64 -6.92
C ARG A 559 -15.36 19.82 -6.43
N PRO A 560 -15.73 21.08 -6.71
CA PRO A 560 -15.23 22.18 -5.90
C PRO A 560 -15.63 21.89 -4.45
N ALA A 561 -14.66 22.02 -3.53
CA ALA A 561 -14.92 21.91 -2.11
C ALA A 561 -16.02 22.92 -1.73
N GLN A 562 -17.12 22.42 -1.17
CA GLN A 562 -18.04 23.23 -0.36
C GLN A 562 -17.64 23.07 1.09
#